data_AF-A0A2D6PCY2-F1
#
_entry.id   AF-A0A2D6PCY2-F1
#
_cell.length_a   1.000
_cell.length_b   1.000
_cell.length_c   1.000
_cell.angle_alpha   90.00
_cell.angle_beta   90.00
_cell.angle_gamma   90.00
#
_symmetry.space_group_name_H-M   'P 1'
#
loop_
_entity.id
_entity.type
_entity.pdbx_description
1 polymer ?
#
loop_
_entity_poly.entity_id
_entity_poly.type
_entity_poly.pdbx_seq_one_letter_code
_entity_poly.pdbx_strand_id
1 'polypeptide(L)'
;MPKDKAEEKLVFLGKKIIKTVSKKENPVIDLPVRGLSNVSYDKKKRILMLGNKMAKRFFFNVSHAKKFLQTMEVASLSHKLIKSGKHASLRDVFYMAKRTIPSTKVNLVDDQVESDSVIEDLELITESPREQLNVNANKNGSVAGKVVIEDKGDTIDWSKLGSGGWSIPSNVEDIKFKEVSAKYILYMEKAAVWE
;
A
#
# COMPACT_ATOMS: atom_id res chain seq x y z
N MET A 1 -10.54 -0.09 7.00
CA MET A 1 -11.63 0.35 6.09
C MET A 1 -12.02 -0.86 5.25
N PRO A 2 -13.27 -1.01 4.79
CA PRO A 2 -13.67 -2.19 4.00
C PRO A 2 -12.95 -2.23 2.64
N LYS A 3 -12.57 -3.42 2.17
CA LYS A 3 -11.94 -3.63 0.85
C LYS A 3 -12.79 -3.07 -0.31
N ASP A 4 -14.10 -3.06 -0.15
CA ASP A 4 -15.05 -2.52 -1.13
C ASP A 4 -14.74 -1.05 -1.48
N LYS A 5 -14.28 -0.26 -0.49
CA LYS A 5 -13.93 1.14 -0.70
C LYS A 5 -12.71 1.31 -1.61
N ALA A 6 -11.72 0.42 -1.50
CA ALA A 6 -10.52 0.47 -2.34
C ALA A 6 -10.87 0.18 -3.80
N GLU A 7 -11.74 -0.81 -4.05
CA GLU A 7 -12.23 -1.12 -5.39
C GLU A 7 -12.96 0.07 -6.02
N GLU A 8 -13.90 0.68 -5.28
CA GLU A 8 -14.66 1.85 -5.74
C GLU A 8 -13.74 3.01 -6.13
N LYS A 9 -12.69 3.26 -5.35
CA LYS A 9 -11.71 4.32 -5.62
C LYS A 9 -10.88 4.04 -6.86
N LEU A 10 -10.47 2.79 -7.10
CA LEU A 10 -9.78 2.39 -8.33
C LEU A 10 -10.68 2.55 -9.57
N VAL A 11 -11.95 2.14 -9.46
CA VAL A 11 -12.94 2.32 -10.53
C VAL A 11 -13.20 3.82 -10.79
N PHE A 12 -13.28 4.63 -9.73
CA PHE A 12 -13.44 6.07 -9.83
C PHE A 12 -12.26 6.73 -10.54
N LEU A 13 -11.01 6.34 -10.20
CA LEU A 13 -9.81 6.79 -10.89
C LEU A 13 -9.90 6.51 -12.40
N GLY A 14 -10.23 5.27 -12.78
CA GLY A 14 -10.39 4.89 -14.19
C GLY A 14 -11.47 5.70 -14.91
N LYS A 15 -12.65 5.87 -14.28
CA LYS A 15 -13.75 6.69 -14.82
C LYS A 15 -13.36 8.16 -15.00
N LYS A 16 -12.60 8.74 -14.05
CA LYS A 16 -12.09 10.12 -14.14
C LYS A 16 -11.21 10.27 -15.38
N ILE A 17 -10.29 9.33 -15.61
CA ILE A 17 -9.39 9.36 -16.77
C ILE A 17 -10.18 9.20 -18.08
N ILE A 18 -11.10 8.23 -18.17
CA ILE A 18 -11.95 8.02 -19.36
C ILE A 18 -12.72 9.30 -19.69
N LYS A 19 -13.32 9.95 -18.70
CA LYS A 19 -14.08 11.20 -18.89
C LYS A 19 -13.20 12.32 -19.48
N THR A 20 -11.96 12.47 -19.00
CA THR A 20 -11.01 13.45 -19.54
C THR A 20 -10.62 13.13 -20.99
N VAL A 21 -10.36 11.85 -21.28
CA VAL A 21 -10.06 11.40 -22.66
C VAL A 21 -11.23 11.64 -23.61
N SER A 22 -12.47 11.35 -23.20
CA SER A 22 -13.67 11.58 -24.02
C SER A 22 -13.89 13.06 -24.35
N LYS A 23 -13.41 13.96 -23.48
CA LYS A 23 -13.42 15.41 -23.72
C LYS A 23 -12.24 15.90 -24.58
N LYS A 24 -11.34 15.01 -25.00
CA LYS A 24 -10.09 15.33 -25.70
C LYS A 24 -9.16 16.25 -24.89
N GLU A 25 -9.27 16.19 -23.56
CA GLU A 25 -8.39 16.92 -22.63
C GLU A 25 -7.19 16.05 -22.23
N ASN A 26 -6.10 16.66 -21.76
CA ASN A 26 -4.93 15.93 -21.28
C ASN A 26 -5.25 15.20 -19.95
N PRO A 27 -5.18 13.86 -19.90
CA PRO A 27 -5.39 13.12 -18.66
C PRO A 27 -4.42 13.51 -17.55
N VAL A 28 -4.93 13.65 -16.33
CA VAL A 28 -4.15 14.05 -15.16
C VAL A 28 -4.52 13.22 -13.94
N ILE A 29 -3.50 12.83 -13.18
CA ILE A 29 -3.62 12.20 -11.86
C ILE A 29 -3.08 13.19 -10.83
N ASP A 30 -3.89 13.47 -9.80
CA ASP A 30 -3.52 14.31 -8.66
C ASP A 30 -2.93 13.41 -7.55
N LEU A 31 -1.79 13.81 -6.98
CA LEU A 31 -1.02 13.00 -6.03
C LEU A 31 -0.58 13.87 -4.84
N PRO A 32 -0.75 13.44 -3.59
CA PRO A 32 -0.17 14.18 -2.46
C PRO A 32 1.37 14.17 -2.53
N VAL A 33 1.98 15.32 -2.23
CA VAL A 33 3.45 15.43 -2.20
C VAL A 33 3.97 14.78 -0.93
N ARG A 34 4.90 13.82 -1.06
CA ARG A 34 5.48 13.06 0.06
C ARG A 34 6.78 13.66 0.65
N GLY A 35 7.20 14.83 0.17
CA GLY A 35 8.40 15.50 0.67
C GLY A 35 8.21 16.09 2.07
N LEU A 36 9.31 16.27 2.81
CA LEU A 36 9.32 16.90 4.15
C LEU A 36 8.61 18.26 4.18
N SER A 37 8.64 19.01 3.06
CA SER A 37 7.95 20.30 2.92
C SER A 37 6.41 20.19 2.91
N ASN A 38 5.86 18.98 2.90
CA ASN A 38 4.43 18.68 2.99
C ASN A 38 4.11 17.71 4.14
N VAL A 39 5.01 17.53 5.11
CA VAL A 39 4.74 16.73 6.30
C VAL A 39 4.65 17.66 7.50
N SER A 40 3.65 17.45 8.36
CA SER A 40 3.46 18.21 9.59
C SER A 40 3.18 17.28 10.76
N TYR A 41 3.70 17.62 11.94
CA TYR A 41 3.43 16.86 13.16
C TYR A 41 2.20 17.41 13.87
N ASP A 42 1.16 16.58 13.99
CA ASP A 42 -0.02 16.89 14.80
C ASP A 42 0.32 16.62 16.27
N LYS A 43 0.56 17.68 17.05
CA LYS A 43 0.87 17.58 18.48
C LYS A 43 -0.24 16.94 19.31
N LYS A 44 -1.51 17.09 18.91
CA LYS A 44 -2.65 16.54 19.66
C LYS A 44 -2.76 15.05 19.43
N LYS A 45 -2.71 14.62 18.16
CA LYS A 45 -2.79 13.22 17.78
C LYS A 45 -1.46 12.47 17.94
N ARG A 46 -0.35 13.22 18.10
CA ARG A 46 1.02 12.71 18.15
C ARG A 46 1.44 11.89 16.93
N ILE A 47 0.93 12.26 15.76
CA ILE A 47 1.21 11.59 14.48
C ILE A 47 1.74 12.58 13.45
N LEU A 48 2.49 12.07 12.48
CA LEU A 48 2.83 12.80 11.26
C LEU A 48 1.64 12.74 10.30
N MET A 49 1.26 13.88 9.75
CA MET A 49 0.21 14.01 8.75
C MET A 49 0.78 14.65 7.50
N LEU A 50 0.34 14.15 6.35
CA LEU A 50 0.54 14.83 5.07
C LEU A 50 -0.29 16.11 5.03
N GLY A 51 0.31 17.17 4.51
CA GLY A 51 -0.35 18.44 4.23
C GLY A 51 -1.08 18.43 2.89
N ASN A 52 -1.61 19.60 2.52
CA ASN A 52 -2.51 19.75 1.37
C ASN A 52 -1.80 19.95 0.02
N LYS A 53 -0.46 19.88 -0.04
CA LYS A 53 0.24 20.08 -1.32
C LYS A 53 0.04 18.86 -2.21
N MET A 54 -0.48 19.13 -3.41
CA MET A 54 -0.72 18.13 -4.45
C MET A 54 0.21 18.39 -5.63
N ALA A 55 0.74 17.31 -6.20
CA ALA A 55 1.40 17.29 -7.50
C ALA A 55 0.44 16.77 -8.57
N LYS A 56 0.69 17.17 -9.83
CA LYS A 56 -0.07 16.71 -10.98
C LYS A 56 0.81 15.90 -11.91
N ARG A 57 0.38 14.69 -12.23
CA ARG A 57 1.00 13.81 -13.22
C ARG A 57 0.16 13.81 -14.49
N PHE A 58 0.64 14.48 -15.51
CA PHE A 58 -0.02 14.62 -16.81
C PHE A 58 0.42 13.50 -17.77
N PHE A 59 -0.49 12.96 -18.57
CA PHE A 59 -0.16 11.94 -19.56
C PHE A 59 0.65 12.51 -20.73
N PHE A 60 0.23 13.64 -21.31
CA PHE A 60 0.98 14.34 -22.36
C PHE A 60 2.10 15.23 -21.78
N ASN A 61 2.96 14.62 -20.96
CA ASN A 61 4.22 15.21 -20.50
C ASN A 61 5.27 14.10 -20.54
N VAL A 62 6.37 14.34 -21.26
CA VAL A 62 7.41 13.33 -21.54
C VAL A 62 7.99 12.74 -20.24
N SER A 63 8.25 13.59 -19.24
CA SER A 63 8.80 13.16 -17.95
C SER A 63 7.79 12.38 -17.09
N HIS A 64 6.50 12.51 -17.35
CA HIS A 64 5.43 11.89 -16.58
C HIS A 64 4.85 10.63 -17.23
N ALA A 65 4.93 10.51 -18.56
CA ALA A 65 4.21 9.51 -19.34
C ALA A 65 4.47 8.06 -18.86
N LYS A 66 5.73 7.67 -18.64
CA LYS A 66 6.08 6.33 -18.11
C LYS A 66 5.42 6.09 -16.76
N LYS A 67 5.59 7.02 -15.81
CA LYS A 67 5.04 6.89 -14.45
C LYS A 67 3.51 6.92 -14.43
N PHE A 68 2.88 7.68 -15.33
CA PHE A 68 1.42 7.68 -15.49
C PHE A 68 0.91 6.31 -15.94
N LEU A 69 1.56 5.72 -16.94
CA LEU A 69 1.23 4.39 -17.43
C LEU A 69 1.45 3.33 -16.34
N GLN A 70 2.54 3.41 -15.59
CA GLN A 70 2.80 2.51 -14.46
C GLN A 70 1.67 2.60 -13.41
N THR A 71 1.22 3.82 -13.04
CA THR A 71 0.08 3.99 -12.13
C THR A 71 -1.19 3.33 -12.64
N MET A 72 -1.51 3.49 -13.92
CA MET A 72 -2.69 2.86 -14.51
C MET A 72 -2.58 1.33 -14.56
N GLU A 73 -1.40 0.78 -14.88
CA GLU A 73 -1.18 -0.66 -14.90
C GLU A 73 -1.35 -1.25 -13.50
N VAL A 74 -0.63 -0.72 -12.50
CA VAL A 74 -0.70 -1.23 -11.12
C VAL A 74 -2.11 -1.09 -10.56
N ALA A 75 -2.80 0.03 -10.83
CA ALA A 75 -4.21 0.19 -10.44
C ALA A 75 -5.10 -0.89 -11.08
N SER A 76 -4.88 -1.22 -12.35
CA SER A 76 -5.60 -2.30 -13.02
C SER A 76 -5.29 -3.67 -12.42
N LEU A 77 -4.02 -3.94 -12.06
CA LEU A 77 -3.62 -5.19 -11.42
C LEU A 77 -4.29 -5.32 -10.04
N SER A 78 -4.23 -4.27 -9.20
CA SER A 78 -4.92 -4.24 -7.90
C SER A 78 -6.42 -4.47 -8.04
N HIS A 79 -7.08 -3.81 -9.01
CA HIS A 79 -8.51 -4.02 -9.25
C HIS A 79 -8.81 -5.49 -9.64
N LYS A 80 -7.98 -6.13 -10.48
CA LYS A 80 -8.13 -7.55 -10.82
C LYS A 80 -7.91 -8.47 -9.61
N LEU A 81 -6.94 -8.16 -8.76
CA LEU A 81 -6.68 -8.91 -7.53
C LEU A 81 -7.87 -8.83 -6.57
N ILE A 82 -8.45 -7.63 -6.39
CA ILE A 82 -9.65 -7.43 -5.57
C ILE A 82 -10.83 -8.23 -6.13
N LYS A 83 -11.14 -8.06 -7.43
CA LYS A 83 -12.25 -8.78 -8.09
C LYS A 83 -12.14 -10.29 -8.04
N SER A 84 -10.93 -10.82 -8.06
CA SER A 84 -10.68 -12.27 -8.01
C SER A 84 -10.48 -12.83 -6.60
N GLY A 85 -10.50 -11.97 -5.56
CA GLY A 85 -10.20 -12.37 -4.18
C GLY A 85 -8.77 -12.87 -3.97
N LYS A 86 -7.84 -12.57 -4.91
CA LYS A 86 -6.44 -13.00 -4.86
C LYS A 86 -5.58 -11.92 -4.22
N HIS A 87 -4.48 -12.36 -3.63
CA HIS A 87 -3.43 -11.51 -3.06
C HIS A 87 -2.12 -11.70 -3.82
N ALA A 88 -1.31 -10.65 -3.89
CA ALA A 88 0.00 -10.66 -4.50
C ALA A 88 1.03 -10.02 -3.55
N SER A 89 2.27 -10.51 -3.55
CA SER A 89 3.37 -9.80 -2.89
C SER A 89 3.83 -8.60 -3.72
N LEU A 90 4.60 -7.68 -3.13
CA LEU A 90 5.26 -6.59 -3.87
C LEU A 90 6.07 -7.12 -5.07
N ARG A 91 6.76 -8.26 -4.88
CA ARG A 91 7.55 -8.92 -5.92
C ARG A 91 6.68 -9.51 -7.03
N ASP A 92 5.53 -10.07 -6.69
CA ASP A 92 4.59 -10.57 -7.69
C ASP A 92 4.03 -9.42 -8.54
N VAL A 93 3.65 -8.30 -7.91
CA VAL A 93 3.19 -7.11 -8.64
C VAL A 93 4.28 -6.56 -9.56
N PHE A 94 5.53 -6.52 -9.11
CA PHE A 94 6.68 -6.19 -9.96
C PHE A 94 6.76 -7.08 -11.19
N TYR A 95 6.73 -8.42 -11.02
CA TYR A 95 6.79 -9.34 -12.16
C TYR A 95 5.57 -9.24 -13.08
N MET A 96 4.38 -9.03 -12.53
CA MET A 96 3.14 -8.81 -13.29
C MET A 96 3.21 -7.53 -14.14
N ALA A 97 3.85 -6.48 -13.62
CA ALA A 97 4.05 -5.20 -14.32
C ALA A 97 5.28 -5.19 -15.25
N LYS A 98 6.22 -6.12 -15.07
CA LYS A 98 7.47 -6.20 -15.85
C LYS A 98 7.21 -6.73 -17.26
N ARG A 99 6.81 -5.82 -18.15
CA ARG A 99 6.62 -6.08 -19.58
C ARG A 99 7.12 -4.91 -20.43
N THR A 100 7.48 -5.20 -21.68
CA THR A 100 7.82 -4.16 -22.65
C THR A 100 6.55 -3.47 -23.15
N ILE A 101 6.58 -2.14 -23.26
CA ILE A 101 5.45 -1.36 -23.79
C ILE A 101 5.33 -1.68 -25.29
N PRO A 102 4.13 -2.05 -25.79
CA PRO A 102 3.92 -2.41 -27.19
C PRO A 102 4.49 -1.36 -28.16
N SER A 103 5.15 -1.84 -29.21
CA SER A 103 5.78 -0.99 -30.24
C SER A 103 6.93 -0.10 -29.74
N THR A 104 7.51 -0.41 -28.58
CA THR A 104 8.70 0.29 -28.05
C THR A 104 9.75 -0.71 -27.57
N LYS A 105 10.95 -0.22 -27.23
CA LYS A 105 12.01 -0.98 -26.54
C LYS A 105 12.06 -0.68 -25.03
N VAL A 106 11.06 0.03 -24.51
CA VAL A 106 11.04 0.53 -23.12
C VAL A 106 10.19 -0.42 -22.28
N ASN A 107 10.76 -0.91 -21.18
CA ASN A 107 9.97 -1.66 -20.21
C ASN A 107 9.08 -0.72 -19.41
N LEU A 108 7.91 -1.24 -19.06
CA LEU A 108 7.01 -0.51 -18.18
C LEU A 108 7.65 -0.33 -16.81
N VAL A 109 8.26 -1.37 -16.26
CA VAL A 109 8.99 -1.36 -14.99
C VAL A 109 10.31 -2.10 -15.20
N ASP A 110 11.41 -1.46 -14.82
CA ASP A 110 12.75 -2.07 -14.90
C ASP A 110 13.16 -2.70 -13.55
N ASP A 111 12.93 -1.96 -12.46
CA ASP A 111 13.28 -2.32 -11.09
C ASP A 111 12.06 -2.32 -10.15
N GLN A 112 12.09 -3.15 -9.11
CA GLN A 112 11.01 -3.26 -8.13
C GLN A 112 10.71 -1.92 -7.44
N VAL A 113 11.72 -1.08 -7.23
CA VAL A 113 11.56 0.27 -6.65
C VAL A 113 10.60 1.14 -7.46
N GLU A 114 10.54 0.96 -8.79
CA GLU A 114 9.60 1.74 -9.62
C GLU A 114 8.15 1.34 -9.36
N SER A 115 7.85 0.03 -9.23
CA SER A 115 6.51 -0.48 -8.90
C SER A 115 6.12 -0.18 -7.45
N ASP A 116 7.05 -0.34 -6.51
CA ASP A 116 6.81 -0.05 -5.09
C ASP A 116 6.43 1.43 -4.91
N SER A 117 7.17 2.33 -5.54
CA SER A 117 6.88 3.76 -5.57
C SER A 117 5.49 4.08 -6.14
N VAL A 118 5.00 3.31 -7.11
CA VAL A 118 3.66 3.46 -7.69
C VAL A 118 2.57 2.90 -6.79
N ILE A 119 2.83 1.80 -6.10
CA ILE A 119 1.91 1.22 -5.11
C ILE A 119 1.70 2.25 -3.99
N GLU A 120 2.76 2.87 -3.48
CA GLU A 120 2.67 3.95 -2.49
C GLU A 120 1.89 5.17 -3.01
N ASP A 121 2.06 5.54 -4.29
CA ASP A 121 1.22 6.59 -4.89
C ASP A 121 -0.26 6.17 -4.89
N LEU A 122 -0.57 4.90 -5.20
CA LEU A 122 -1.93 4.38 -5.21
C LEU A 122 -2.55 4.35 -3.81
N GLU A 123 -1.77 4.07 -2.77
CA GLU A 123 -2.26 4.16 -1.39
C GLU A 123 -2.82 5.55 -1.10
N LEU A 124 -2.12 6.58 -1.56
CA LEU A 124 -2.52 7.97 -1.39
C LEU A 124 -3.67 8.40 -2.31
N ILE A 125 -3.68 7.94 -3.57
CA ILE A 125 -4.78 8.23 -4.51
C ILE A 125 -6.10 7.61 -4.04
N THR A 126 -6.03 6.39 -3.52
CA THR A 126 -7.20 5.62 -3.10
C THR A 126 -7.59 5.86 -1.63
N GLU A 127 -6.70 6.46 -0.85
CA GLU A 127 -6.82 6.61 0.61
C GLU A 127 -6.98 5.25 1.31
N SER A 128 -6.31 4.24 0.77
CA SER A 128 -6.36 2.85 1.23
C SER A 128 -4.95 2.29 1.37
N PRO A 129 -4.62 1.59 2.46
CA PRO A 129 -3.35 0.87 2.57
C PRO A 129 -3.25 -0.21 1.47
N ARG A 130 -2.03 -0.56 1.05
CA ARG A 130 -1.79 -1.57 -0.01
C ARG A 130 -2.42 -2.94 0.27
N GLU A 131 -2.60 -3.29 1.53
CA GLU A 131 -3.27 -4.50 1.98
C GLU A 131 -4.74 -4.54 1.50
N GLN A 132 -5.41 -3.39 1.47
CA GLN A 132 -6.77 -3.24 0.91
C GLN A 132 -6.76 -3.21 -0.63
N LEU A 133 -5.60 -2.93 -1.25
CA LEU A 133 -5.36 -3.12 -2.69
C LEU A 133 -4.97 -4.56 -3.04
N ASN A 134 -5.07 -5.48 -2.07
CA ASN A 134 -4.65 -6.89 -2.13
C ASN A 134 -3.15 -7.09 -2.47
N VAL A 135 -2.32 -6.10 -2.13
CA VAL A 135 -0.87 -6.18 -2.22
C VAL A 135 -0.29 -6.33 -0.82
N ASN A 136 0.33 -7.47 -0.54
CA ASN A 136 0.81 -7.82 0.79
C ASN A 136 2.34 -7.67 0.89
N ALA A 137 2.81 -7.30 2.07
CA ALA A 137 4.21 -7.38 2.44
C ALA A 137 4.58 -8.77 2.99
N ASN A 138 5.88 -9.07 2.99
CA ASN A 138 6.41 -10.26 3.65
C ASN A 138 6.31 -10.11 5.18
N LYS A 139 6.01 -11.22 5.87
CA LYS A 139 5.92 -11.26 7.34
C LYS A 139 7.31 -11.31 7.96
N ASN A 140 7.88 -10.14 8.25
CA ASN A 140 9.26 -10.03 8.75
C ASN A 140 9.34 -9.56 10.22
N GLY A 141 8.19 -9.42 10.91
CA GLY A 141 8.15 -9.00 12.30
C GLY A 141 7.54 -10.07 13.21
N SER A 142 8.08 -10.16 14.43
CA SER A 142 7.54 -11.00 15.50
C SER A 142 7.19 -10.16 16.72
N VAL A 143 6.24 -10.63 17.52
CA VAL A 143 5.84 -9.99 18.79
C VAL A 143 5.60 -11.03 19.87
N ALA A 144 5.95 -10.69 21.10
CA ALA A 144 5.72 -11.47 22.30
C ALA A 144 5.43 -10.51 23.46
N GLY A 145 4.73 -10.98 24.48
CA GLY A 145 4.41 -10.17 25.65
C GLY A 145 3.02 -10.46 26.22
N LYS A 146 2.58 -9.59 27.13
CA LYS A 146 1.33 -9.77 27.89
C LYS A 146 0.14 -9.21 27.14
N VAL A 147 -0.19 -9.82 26.00
CA VAL A 147 -1.30 -9.45 25.13
C VAL A 147 -1.99 -10.70 24.60
N VAL A 148 -3.32 -10.68 24.60
CA VAL A 148 -4.16 -11.70 23.98
C VAL A 148 -4.94 -11.06 22.83
N ILE A 149 -4.82 -11.63 21.64
CA ILE A 149 -5.54 -11.20 20.44
C ILE A 149 -6.49 -12.28 19.94
N GLU A 150 -7.44 -11.89 19.10
CA GLU A 150 -8.20 -12.77 18.20
C GLU A 150 -7.80 -12.43 16.76
N ASP A 151 -7.31 -13.41 16.02
CA ASP A 151 -7.03 -13.32 14.58
C ASP A 151 -7.78 -14.45 13.86
N LYS A 152 -8.66 -14.09 12.92
CA LYS A 152 -9.50 -15.03 12.14
C LYS A 152 -10.26 -16.08 12.96
N GLY A 153 -10.62 -15.74 14.21
CA GLY A 153 -11.36 -16.63 15.12
C GLY A 153 -10.47 -17.40 16.10
N ASP A 154 -9.15 -17.39 15.90
CA ASP A 154 -8.20 -18.01 16.81
C ASP A 154 -7.79 -17.02 17.90
N THR A 155 -7.86 -17.45 19.16
CA THR A 155 -7.35 -16.67 20.29
C THR A 155 -5.87 -16.97 20.50
N ILE A 156 -5.03 -15.94 20.43
CA ILE A 156 -3.58 -16.06 20.46
C ILE A 156 -3.04 -15.27 21.65
N ASP A 157 -2.39 -15.97 22.58
CA ASP A 157 -1.73 -15.41 23.76
C ASP A 157 -0.24 -15.22 23.46
N TRP A 158 0.19 -13.96 23.27
CA TRP A 158 1.57 -13.61 22.95
C TRP A 158 2.59 -13.98 24.04
N SER A 159 2.13 -14.37 25.24
CA SER A 159 3.02 -14.80 26.33
C SER A 159 3.39 -16.28 26.28
N LYS A 160 2.74 -17.08 25.40
CA LYS A 160 2.85 -18.55 25.37
C LYS A 160 3.34 -19.09 24.02
N LEU A 161 4.23 -18.37 23.35
CA LEU A 161 4.70 -18.69 21.99
C LEU A 161 6.17 -19.12 21.90
N GLY A 162 6.82 -19.34 23.05
CA GLY A 162 8.24 -19.69 23.12
C GLY A 162 9.14 -18.56 22.62
N SER A 163 10.33 -18.92 22.11
CA SER A 163 11.34 -17.96 21.63
C SER A 163 10.97 -17.25 20.33
N GLY A 164 10.13 -17.84 19.49
CA GLY A 164 9.78 -17.29 18.19
C GLY A 164 8.77 -16.14 18.24
N GLY A 165 7.93 -16.10 19.26
CA GLY A 165 6.81 -15.15 19.34
C GLY A 165 5.76 -15.38 18.25
N TRP A 166 4.85 -14.42 18.11
CA TRP A 166 3.83 -14.42 17.07
C TRP A 166 4.32 -13.66 15.84
N SER A 167 4.27 -14.30 14.66
CA SER A 167 4.62 -13.65 13.39
C SER A 167 3.48 -12.73 12.93
N ILE A 168 3.76 -11.43 12.88
CA ILE A 168 2.77 -10.40 12.55
C ILE A 168 2.40 -10.51 11.05
N PRO A 169 1.12 -10.72 10.70
CA PRO A 169 0.67 -10.74 9.32
C PRO A 169 0.71 -9.34 8.69
N SER A 170 0.77 -9.28 7.35
CA SER A 170 0.69 -7.99 6.63
C SER A 170 -0.64 -7.27 6.86
N ASN A 171 -1.74 -8.03 6.91
CA ASN A 171 -3.07 -7.49 7.15
C ASN A 171 -3.36 -7.57 8.65
N VAL A 172 -3.41 -6.42 9.31
CA VAL A 172 -3.57 -6.31 10.77
C VAL A 172 -4.94 -5.75 11.17
N GLU A 173 -5.73 -5.31 10.21
CA GLU A 173 -6.99 -4.61 10.38
C GLU A 173 -8.10 -5.48 10.99
N ASP A 174 -8.02 -6.80 10.78
CA ASP A 174 -8.98 -7.77 11.30
C ASP A 174 -8.58 -8.31 12.68
N ILE A 175 -7.39 -7.97 13.18
CA ILE A 175 -6.91 -8.41 14.49
C ILE A 175 -7.65 -7.64 15.58
N LYS A 176 -8.20 -8.37 16.55
CA LYS A 176 -8.87 -7.77 17.71
C LYS A 176 -8.05 -7.99 18.97
N PHE A 177 -7.73 -6.92 19.67
CA PHE A 177 -7.15 -7.02 21.01
C PHE A 177 -8.23 -7.42 22.01
N LYS A 178 -8.02 -8.55 22.70
CA LYS A 178 -8.92 -9.05 23.76
C LYS A 178 -8.47 -8.57 25.13
N GLU A 179 -7.17 -8.71 25.39
CA GLU A 179 -6.55 -8.28 26.65
C GLU A 179 -5.18 -7.66 26.37
N VAL A 180 -4.91 -6.51 26.98
CA VAL A 180 -3.61 -5.84 26.90
C VAL A 180 -3.17 -5.48 28.32
N SER A 181 -2.30 -6.31 28.88
CA SER A 181 -1.76 -6.14 30.24
C SER A 181 -0.37 -5.51 30.24
N ALA A 182 0.23 -5.28 29.06
CA ALA A 182 1.50 -4.60 28.89
C ALA A 182 1.40 -3.09 29.19
N LYS A 183 2.40 -2.54 29.91
CA LYS A 183 2.45 -1.10 30.27
C LYS A 183 3.18 -0.23 29.26
N TYR A 184 4.04 -0.84 28.44
CA TYR A 184 4.82 -0.17 27.41
C TYR A 184 5.10 -1.16 26.27
N ILE A 185 5.49 -0.63 25.12
CA ILE A 185 5.93 -1.39 23.95
C ILE A 185 7.43 -1.13 23.80
N LEU A 186 8.22 -2.19 23.65
CA LEU A 186 9.63 -2.10 23.30
C LEU A 186 9.79 -2.54 21.85
N TYR A 187 10.23 -1.61 20.99
CA TYR A 187 10.53 -1.89 19.60
C TYR A 187 12.00 -2.27 19.45
N MET A 188 12.27 -3.38 18.77
CA MET A 188 13.62 -3.84 18.46
C MET A 188 13.76 -3.93 16.93
N GLU A 189 14.69 -3.16 16.37
CA GLU A 189 14.92 -3.13 14.91
C GLU A 189 15.68 -4.38 14.43
N LYS A 190 16.67 -4.83 15.20
CA LYS A 190 17.55 -5.94 14.82
C LYS A 190 16.99 -7.26 15.36
N ALA A 191 16.72 -8.20 14.47
CA ALA A 191 16.28 -9.56 14.84
C ALA A 191 17.26 -10.26 15.80
N ALA A 192 18.57 -10.05 15.63
CA ALA A 192 19.59 -10.61 16.52
C ALA A 192 19.56 -10.05 17.97
N VAL A 193 18.83 -8.96 18.22
CA VAL A 193 18.60 -8.43 19.58
C VAL A 193 17.32 -9.04 20.18
N TRP A 194 16.43 -9.55 19.32
CA TRP A 194 15.21 -10.23 19.71
C TRP A 194 15.47 -11.69 20.11
N GLU A 195 16.27 -12.39 19.31
CA GLU A 195 16.73 -13.77 19.56
C GLU A 195 17.62 -13.86 20.80
#